data_AF-A0AAX0WQ24-F1
#
_entry.id   AF-A0AAX0WQ24-F1
#
_cell.length_a   1.000
_cell.length_b   1.000
_cell.length_c   1.000
_cell.angle_alpha   90.00
_cell.angle_beta   90.00
_cell.angle_gamma   90.00
#
_symmetry.space_group_name_H-M   'P 1'
#
loop_
_entity.id
_entity.type
_entity.pdbx_description
1 polymer ?
#
loop_
_entity_poly.entity_id
_entity_poly.type
_entity_poly.pdbx_seq_one_letter_code
_entity_poly.pdbx_strand_id
1 'polypeptide(L)' 'MTRNRAQRGISEFGSIDDIKIIIDRYTGESKGFAFITFSSNSSAIKALNMDEKELKERTILVSAARKKENFRGNQNRW' A
#
# COMPACT_ATOMS: atom_id res chain seq x y z
N MET A 1 9.38 -5.65 3.81
CA MET A 1 7.98 -6.09 3.98
C MET A 1 7.67 -7.14 2.92
N THR A 2 7.40 -8.40 3.31
CA THR A 2 7.03 -9.47 2.37
C THR A 2 5.53 -9.44 2.04
N ARG A 3 5.16 -9.86 0.83
CA ARG A 3 3.76 -9.93 0.33
C ARG A 3 2.81 -10.57 1.33
N ASN A 4 3.26 -11.67 1.93
CA ASN A 4 2.48 -12.44 2.88
C ASN A 4 2.10 -11.64 4.15
N ARG A 5 2.97 -10.72 4.61
CA ARG A 5 2.66 -9.85 5.76
C ARG A 5 1.59 -8.82 5.42
N ALA A 6 1.71 -8.15 4.28
CA ALA A 6 0.73 -7.16 3.83
C ALA A 6 -0.65 -7.81 3.65
N GLN A 7 -0.69 -8.98 2.99
CA GLN A 7 -1.92 -9.72 2.79
C GLN A 7 -2.56 -10.12 4.12
N ARG A 8 -1.81 -10.75 5.05
CA ARG A 8 -2.38 -11.19 6.33
C ARG A 8 -2.91 -10.06 7.20
N GLY A 9 -2.20 -8.94 7.26
CA GLY A 9 -2.61 -7.80 8.08
C GLY A 9 -3.92 -7.17 7.59
N ILE A 10 -4.24 -7.36 6.30
CA ILE A 10 -5.29 -6.60 5.61
C ILE A 10 -6.44 -7.51 5.13
N SER A 11 -6.19 -8.82 4.98
CA SER A 11 -7.22 -9.81 4.62
C SER A 11 -8.28 -9.97 5.70
N GLU A 12 -8.00 -9.57 6.94
CA GLU A 12 -8.99 -9.52 8.02
C GLU A 12 -10.06 -8.43 7.76
N PHE A 13 -9.75 -7.39 6.97
CA PHE A 13 -10.67 -6.29 6.68
C PHE A 13 -11.60 -6.58 5.48
N GLY A 14 -11.24 -7.53 4.62
CA GLY A 14 -12.10 -8.01 3.56
C GLY A 14 -11.38 -8.57 2.34
N SER A 15 -12.14 -8.77 1.27
CA SER A 15 -11.65 -9.38 0.03
C SER A 15 -10.73 -8.44 -0.73
N ILE A 16 -9.49 -8.90 -0.90
CA ILE A 16 -8.44 -8.22 -1.64
C ILE A 16 -8.53 -8.65 -3.11
N ASP A 17 -8.58 -7.67 -4.01
CA ASP A 17 -8.57 -7.85 -5.45
C ASP A 17 -7.13 -7.97 -5.98
N ASP A 18 -6.26 -7.02 -5.60
CA ASP A 18 -4.86 -6.99 -6.03
C ASP A 18 -3.92 -6.42 -4.95
N ILE A 19 -2.67 -6.89 -4.94
CA ILE A 19 -1.62 -6.40 -4.03
C ILE A 19 -0.37 -6.07 -4.83
N LYS A 20 -0.03 -4.79 -4.89
CA LYS A 20 1.15 -4.27 -5.57
C LYS A 20 2.16 -3.71 -4.58
N ILE A 21 3.22 -4.46 -4.35
CA ILE A 21 4.31 -4.04 -3.44
C ILE A 21 5.30 -3.21 -4.23
N ILE A 22 5.64 -2.03 -3.70
CA ILE A 22 6.67 -1.20 -4.30
C ILE A 22 8.01 -1.58 -3.71
N ILE A 23 8.82 -2.20 -4.56
CA ILE A 23 10.23 -2.47 -4.30
C ILE A 23 11.08 -1.43 -5.03
N ASP A 24 12.19 -1.07 -4.43
CA ASP A 24 13.22 -0.33 -5.13
C ASP A 24 13.82 -1.22 -6.22
N ARG A 25 13.81 -0.71 -7.45
CA ARG A 25 14.22 -1.48 -8.63
C ARG A 25 15.75 -1.59 -8.76
N TYR A 26 16.49 -0.74 -8.05
CA TYR A 26 17.94 -0.71 -8.08
C TYR A 26 18.55 -1.52 -6.95
N THR A 27 18.04 -1.38 -5.72
CA THR A 27 18.56 -2.15 -4.56
C THR A 27 17.83 -3.47 -4.34
N GLY A 28 16.67 -3.66 -4.97
CA GLY A 28 15.80 -4.82 -4.71
C GLY A 28 15.11 -4.78 -3.34
N GLU A 29 15.35 -3.73 -2.55
CA GLU A 29 14.78 -3.61 -1.21
C GLU A 29 13.34 -3.11 -1.26
N SER A 30 12.48 -3.66 -0.41
CA SER A 30 11.12 -3.16 -0.29
C SER A 30 11.13 -1.75 0.28
N LYS A 31 10.50 -0.77 -0.38
CA LYS A 31 10.41 0.61 0.14
C LYS A 31 9.52 0.76 1.38
N GLY A 32 8.95 -0.35 1.86
CA GLY A 32 8.09 -0.37 3.05
C GLY A 32 6.63 0.00 2.79
N PHE A 33 6.22 0.15 1.52
CA PHE A 33 4.83 0.43 1.16
C PHE A 33 4.31 -0.48 0.05
N ALA A 34 3.00 -0.74 0.11
CA ALA A 34 2.27 -1.54 -0.86
C ALA A 34 0.92 -0.88 -1.16
N PHE A 35 0.48 -0.98 -2.42
CA PHE A 35 -0.85 -0.60 -2.85
C PHE A 35 -1.73 -1.84 -2.85
N ILE A 36 -2.92 -1.73 -2.27
CA ILE A 36 -3.86 -2.84 -2.18
C ILE A 36 -5.19 -2.37 -2.73
N THR A 37 -5.71 -3.15 -3.68
CA THR A 37 -7.03 -2.93 -4.28
C THR A 37 -8.00 -3.89 -3.59
N PHE A 38 -9.09 -3.36 -3.04
CA PHE A 38 -10.15 -4.18 -2.47
C PHE A 38 -11.27 -4.36 -3.50
N SER A 39 -11.91 -5.54 -3.49
CA SER A 39 -13.07 -5.79 -4.34
C SER A 39 -14.34 -5.10 -3.83
N SER A 40 -14.32 -4.58 -2.59
CA SER A 40 -15.50 -4.02 -1.93
C SER A 40 -15.22 -2.68 -1.27
N ASN A 41 -16.10 -1.70 -1.49
CA ASN A 41 -15.94 -0.34 -0.97
C ASN A 41 -15.99 -0.30 0.56
N SER A 42 -16.85 -1.12 1.20
CA SER A 42 -16.90 -1.24 2.66
C SER A 42 -15.60 -1.76 3.26
N SER A 43 -14.92 -2.70 2.59
CA SER A 43 -13.62 -3.21 3.03
C SER A 43 -12.53 -2.15 2.93
N ALA A 44 -12.55 -1.35 1.85
CA ALA A 44 -11.63 -0.22 1.70
C ALA A 44 -11.83 0.83 2.81
N ILE A 45 -13.09 1.20 3.12
CA ILE A 45 -13.39 2.18 4.18
C ILE A 45 -12.96 1.64 5.55
N LYS A 46 -13.20 0.36 5.84
CA LYS A 46 -12.74 -0.26 7.10
C LYS A 46 -11.23 -0.26 7.23
N ALA A 47 -10.52 -0.56 6.14
CA ALA A 47 -9.06 -0.53 6.11
C ALA A 47 -8.52 0.89 6.35
N LEU A 48 -9.16 1.92 5.78
CA LEU A 48 -8.80 3.33 6.00
C LEU A 48 -9.03 3.79 7.44
N ASN A 49 -10.04 3.26 8.13
CA ASN A 49 -10.28 3.56 9.55
C ASN A 49 -9.29 2.86 10.49
N MET A 50 -8.46 1.96 9.97
CA MET A 50 -7.42 1.24 10.71
C MET A 50 -6.02 1.79 10.42
N ASP A 51 -5.96 2.96 9.78
CA ASP A 51 -4.77 3.78 9.69
C ASP A 51 -4.17 3.98 11.10
N GLU A 52 -2.83 3.92 11.19
CA GLU A 52 -2.07 4.09 12.43
C GLU A 52 -2.17 2.96 13.46
N LYS A 53 -2.74 1.80 13.12
CA LYS A 53 -2.71 0.65 14.04
C LYS A 53 -1.32 0.02 14.12
N GLU A 54 -0.91 -0.31 15.35
CA GLU A 54 0.32 -1.05 15.60
C GLU A 54 0.14 -2.53 15.25
N LEU A 55 0.75 -2.97 14.15
CA LEU A 55 0.76 -4.38 13.76
C LEU A 55 2.14 -4.97 14.07
N LYS A 56 2.26 -5.68 15.21
CA LYS A 56 3.49 -6.36 15.65
C LYS A 56 4.72 -5.43 15.61
N GLU A 57 4.68 -4.37 16.42
CA GLU A 57 5.78 -3.40 16.62
C GLU A 57 6.13 -2.53 15.40
N ARG A 58 5.26 -2.49 14.39
CA ARG A 58 5.36 -1.56 13.27
C ARG A 58 4.03 -0.90 13.00
N THR A 59 4.03 0.42 13.02
CA THR A 59 2.89 1.25 12.64
C THR A 59 2.63 1.03 11.16
N ILE A 60 1.43 0.54 10.82
CA ILE A 60 0.99 0.46 9.43
C ILE A 60 0.15 1.69 9.13
N LEU A 61 0.41 2.31 7.98
CA LEU A 61 -0.30 3.49 7.52
C LEU A 61 -1.15 3.08 6.31
N VAL A 62 -2.46 3.22 6.44
CA VAL A 62 -3.45 2.85 5.44
C VAL A 62 -4.15 4.13 4.99
N SER A 63 -3.65 4.68 3.88
CA SER A 63 -4.23 5.87 3.26
C SER A 63 -4.96 5.53 1.96
N ALA A 64 -5.95 6.35 1.61
CA ALA A 64 -6.68 6.19 0.36
C ALA A 64 -5.68 6.34 -0.79
N ALA A 65 -5.59 5.30 -1.61
CA ALA A 65 -4.70 5.28 -2.76
C ALA A 65 -5.16 6.33 -3.77
N ARG A 66 -4.61 7.55 -3.67
CA ARG A 66 -4.72 8.50 -4.78
C ARG A 66 -3.91 7.93 -5.92
N LYS A 67 -4.52 7.75 -7.09
CA LYS A 67 -3.76 7.53 -8.33
C LYS A 67 -2.73 8.65 -8.36
N LYS A 68 -1.45 8.27 -8.33
CA LYS A 68 -0.36 9.22 -8.48
C LYS A 68 -0.51 9.81 -9.87
N GLU A 69 -1.22 10.94 -9.98
CA GLU A 69 -1.23 11.73 -11.19
C GLU A 69 0.23 12.01 -11.50
N ASN A 70 0.58 11.69 -12.74
CA ASN A 70 1.93 11.55 -13.25
C ASN A 70 2.90 12.51 -12.56
N PHE A 71 3.91 11.97 -11.88
CA PHE A 71 5.17 12.68 -11.73
C PHE A 71 5.70 12.87 -13.15
N ARG A 72 5.18 13.90 -13.84
CA ARG A 72 5.78 14.47 -15.02
C ARG A 72 7.11 14.97 -14.53
N GLY A 73 8.13 14.16 -14.80
CA GLY A 73 9.49 14.56 -14.63
C GLY A 73 9.66 15.94 -15.23
N ASN A 74 10.12 16.85 -14.38
CA ASN A 74 10.85 18.01 -14.80
C ASN A 74 11.94 17.54 -15.78
N GLN A 75 11.65 17.69 -17.07
CA GLN A 75 12.52 17.31 -18.18
C GLN A 75 12.69 18.56 -19.05
N ASN A 76 13.69 19.36 -18.68
CA ASN A 76 14.66 20.09 -19.53
C ASN A 76 15.24 21.26 -18.72
N ARG A 77 16.54 21.38 -18.39
CA ARG A 77 17.81 21.01 -19.06
C ARG A 77 18.09 21.85 -20.31
N TRP A 78 18.51 23.12 -20.12
CA TRP A 78 19.50 23.85 -20.93
C TRP A 78 20.31 24.75 -20.00
#